data_AF-A0A3D4YBB8-F1
#
_entry.id   AF-A0A3D4YBB8-F1
#
_cell.length_a   1.000
_cell.length_b   1.000
_cell.length_c   1.000
_cell.angle_alpha   90.00
_cell.angle_beta   90.00
_cell.angle_gamma   90.00
#
_symmetry.space_group_name_H-M   'P 1'
#
loop_
_entity.id
_entity.type
_entity.pdbx_description
1 polymer ?
#
loop_
_entity_poly.entity_id
_entity_poly.type
_entity_poly.pdbx_seq_one_letter_code
_entity_poly.pdbx_strand_id
1 'polypeptide(L)'
;MRSSKTAMDNLKSMLVVPLSVTAAVTDDVIELPKQSEDAVQIDENLAPQFILAFCLAHGRRKFFEIFKFFDKECDFVLDIIGQVYMHDAHCKSKKYTPDQRLFYHQTHSAPLMQTLFLWLNNQLVYDLTEENNGLGQSVKYMLRNWRMLTTFLRVAGAPLDNNWAERAIKIVIRHRRNSLFYRTSHGAQVGDCLMGIIYTCQQNNVNAFDYLNTIQRHAISVAANPDLWLPWNYKQNVAELPELAQAA
;
A
#
# COMPACT_ATOMS: atom_id res chain seq x y z
N MET A 1 -12.62 19.20 -31.53
CA MET A 1 -12.91 19.66 -30.15
C MET A 1 -12.82 18.47 -29.21
N ARG A 2 -11.70 18.36 -28.48
CA ARG A 2 -11.49 17.41 -27.39
C ARG A 2 -12.03 18.05 -26.10
N SER A 3 -12.81 17.34 -25.30
CA SER A 3 -12.86 17.58 -23.85
C SER A 3 -13.50 16.42 -23.09
N SER A 4 -12.86 16.11 -21.96
CA SER A 4 -13.30 15.33 -20.80
C SER A 4 -13.78 13.89 -21.00
N LYS A 5 -12.82 12.97 -21.13
CA LYS A 5 -12.90 11.63 -20.55
C LYS A 5 -11.73 11.46 -19.59
N THR A 6 -11.93 10.63 -18.56
CA THR A 6 -10.97 10.14 -17.56
C THR A 6 -10.54 11.10 -16.44
N ALA A 7 -11.39 11.21 -15.42
CA ALA A 7 -11.02 11.60 -14.06
C ALA A 7 -11.77 10.69 -13.08
N MET A 8 -11.39 9.41 -12.94
CA MET A 8 -11.99 8.54 -11.90
C MET A 8 -11.30 7.19 -11.64
N ASP A 9 -10.08 6.95 -12.11
CA ASP A 9 -9.34 5.72 -11.81
C ASP A 9 -8.00 6.06 -11.16
N ASN A 10 -7.94 6.04 -9.81
CA ASN A 10 -6.79 5.65 -8.98
C ASN A 10 -6.92 6.24 -7.57
N LEU A 11 -7.50 5.47 -6.65
CA LEU A 11 -7.70 5.87 -5.25
C LEU A 11 -7.11 4.86 -4.26
N LYS A 12 -6.09 4.07 -4.65
CA LYS A 12 -5.76 2.81 -3.95
C LYS A 12 -4.30 2.57 -3.55
N SER A 13 -3.66 3.41 -2.73
CA SER A 13 -2.41 2.99 -2.04
C SER A 13 -1.80 4.02 -1.06
N MET A 14 -2.59 4.71 -0.23
CA MET A 14 -2.04 5.68 0.74
C MET A 14 -2.25 5.18 2.18
N LEU A 15 -1.17 5.02 2.94
CA LEU A 15 -1.21 4.88 4.41
C LEU A 15 -0.40 6.00 5.05
N VAL A 16 -1.03 6.63 6.03
CA VAL A 16 -0.55 7.76 6.83
C VAL A 16 0.07 7.20 8.11
N VAL A 17 1.25 7.67 8.50
CA VAL A 17 1.86 7.38 9.82
C VAL A 17 2.34 8.70 10.43
N PRO A 18 2.00 9.02 11.68
CA PRO A 18 2.38 10.30 12.31
C PRO A 18 3.85 10.30 12.77
N LEU A 19 4.49 11.46 12.61
CA LEU A 19 5.90 11.72 12.89
C LEU A 19 6.12 12.05 14.37
N SER A 20 7.11 11.43 15.02
CA SER A 20 7.75 12.03 16.21
C SER A 20 9.27 11.85 16.18
N VAL A 21 9.93 13.03 16.17
CA VAL A 21 11.25 13.39 16.73
C VAL A 21 12.54 12.90 16.02
N THR A 22 13.04 13.81 15.18
CA THR A 22 14.44 14.25 14.95
C THR A 22 15.63 13.45 15.49
N ALA A 23 16.55 13.10 14.58
CA ALA A 23 18.00 13.13 14.82
C ALA A 23 18.72 13.54 13.53
N ALA A 24 19.60 14.54 13.65
CA ALA A 24 20.35 15.14 12.56
C ALA A 24 21.35 14.16 11.92
N VAL A 25 21.32 14.07 10.58
CA VAL A 25 22.40 13.50 9.77
C VAL A 25 22.81 14.57 8.76
N THR A 26 24.10 14.84 8.76
CA THR A 26 24.81 15.95 8.13
C THR A 26 24.61 16.08 6.63
N ASP A 27 24.56 17.34 6.18
CA ASP A 27 24.39 17.81 4.81
C ASP A 27 25.60 17.45 3.91
N ASP A 28 25.62 16.25 3.35
CA ASP A 28 26.30 15.99 2.07
C ASP A 28 25.23 15.91 0.98
N VAL A 29 24.86 17.08 0.46
CA VAL A 29 23.82 17.28 -0.55
C VAL A 29 24.34 16.77 -1.90
N ILE A 30 23.96 15.55 -2.26
CA ILE A 30 23.94 15.12 -3.66
C ILE A 30 22.81 15.91 -4.33
N GLU A 31 23.13 16.96 -5.07
CA GLU A 31 22.17 17.63 -5.95
C GLU A 31 21.78 16.69 -7.09
N LEU A 32 20.49 16.31 -7.12
CA LEU A 32 19.91 15.45 -8.16
C LEU A 32 18.98 16.27 -9.07
N PRO A 33 18.92 15.95 -10.37
CA PRO A 33 18.24 16.75 -11.38
C PRO A 33 16.72 16.85 -11.14
N LYS A 34 16.17 17.97 -11.60
CA LYS A 34 14.76 18.38 -11.45
C LYS A 34 13.80 17.33 -12.02
N GLN A 35 12.71 17.11 -11.29
CA GLN A 35 11.65 16.15 -11.57
C GLN A 35 10.94 16.46 -12.92
N SER A 36 10.68 15.43 -13.73
CA SER A 36 9.90 15.52 -14.97
C SER A 36 8.39 15.61 -14.71
N GLU A 37 7.68 16.29 -15.61
CA GLU A 37 6.28 16.79 -15.53
C GLU A 37 5.13 15.76 -15.37
N ASP A 38 5.42 14.46 -15.21
CA ASP A 38 4.42 13.43 -14.88
C ASP A 38 4.28 13.21 -13.36
N ALA A 39 4.69 14.19 -12.56
CA ALA A 39 4.60 14.14 -11.11
C ALA A 39 3.14 14.28 -10.68
N VAL A 40 2.71 13.46 -9.73
CA VAL A 40 1.46 13.64 -8.98
C VAL A 40 1.42 15.09 -8.50
N GLN A 41 0.39 15.84 -8.90
CA GLN A 41 0.13 17.18 -8.37
C GLN A 41 -0.22 17.02 -6.89
N ILE A 42 0.78 17.17 -6.03
CA ILE A 42 0.61 17.24 -4.59
C ILE A 42 0.04 18.62 -4.32
N ASP A 43 -1.04 18.72 -3.54
CA ASP A 43 -1.45 20.01 -2.99
C ASP A 43 -0.25 20.59 -2.23
N GLU A 44 0.35 21.64 -2.77
CA GLU A 44 1.58 22.24 -2.26
C GLU A 44 1.40 22.73 -0.80
N ASN A 45 0.15 22.97 -0.38
CA ASN A 45 -0.19 23.34 0.99
C ASN A 45 -0.10 22.17 1.99
N LEU A 46 -0.16 20.92 1.52
CA LEU A 46 -0.05 19.70 2.32
C LEU A 46 1.36 19.08 2.28
N ALA A 47 2.16 19.40 1.26
CA ALA A 47 3.52 18.93 1.08
C ALA A 47 4.46 19.08 2.31
N PRO A 48 4.41 20.17 3.12
CA PRO A 48 5.36 20.31 4.24
C PRO A 48 5.09 19.37 5.43
N GLN A 49 3.96 18.64 5.47
CA GLN A 49 3.58 17.80 6.63
C GLN A 49 3.82 16.30 6.44
N PHE A 50 4.16 15.85 5.23
CA PHE A 50 4.25 14.42 4.91
C PHE A 50 5.53 14.10 4.14
N ILE A 51 6.10 12.93 4.43
CA ILE A 51 7.21 12.39 3.66
C ILE A 51 6.65 11.41 2.64
N LEU A 52 6.86 11.72 1.36
CA LEU A 52 6.46 10.82 0.28
C LEU A 52 7.38 9.59 0.25
N ALA A 53 6.76 8.40 0.16
CA ALA A 53 7.46 7.13 0.01
C ALA A 53 6.75 6.30 -1.07
N PHE A 54 7.54 5.70 -1.95
CA PHE A 54 7.03 4.83 -3.01
C PHE A 54 7.24 3.37 -2.65
N CYS A 55 6.28 2.55 -3.04
CA CYS A 55 6.28 1.11 -2.78
C CYS A 55 7.35 0.42 -3.65
N LEU A 56 8.34 -0.21 -3.01
CA LEU A 56 9.42 -0.93 -3.69
C LEU A 56 8.88 -2.10 -4.53
N ALA A 57 7.75 -2.68 -4.13
CA ALA A 57 7.08 -3.73 -4.90
C ALA A 57 6.63 -3.25 -6.30
N HIS A 58 6.35 -1.96 -6.49
CA HIS A 58 6.06 -1.41 -7.82
C HIS A 58 7.30 -1.29 -8.69
N GLY A 59 8.45 -0.90 -8.11
CA GLY A 59 9.74 -0.96 -8.80
C GLY A 59 10.06 -2.40 -9.22
N ARG A 60 9.97 -3.35 -8.27
CA ARG A 60 10.19 -4.78 -8.50
C ARG A 60 9.30 -5.36 -9.61
N ARG A 61 8.00 -5.01 -9.62
CA ARG A 61 7.04 -5.57 -10.58
C ARG A 61 7.42 -5.26 -12.03
N LYS A 62 7.99 -4.09 -12.30
CA LYS A 62 8.41 -3.69 -13.66
C LYS A 62 9.45 -4.63 -14.26
N PHE A 63 10.42 -5.08 -13.45
CA PHE A 63 11.41 -6.08 -13.85
C PHE A 63 10.80 -7.48 -13.97
N PHE A 64 9.89 -7.83 -13.06
CA PHE A 64 9.19 -9.12 -13.14
C PHE A 64 8.34 -9.27 -14.42
N GLU A 65 7.67 -8.21 -14.86
CA GLU A 65 6.83 -8.22 -16.06
C GLU A 65 7.63 -8.43 -17.36
N ILE A 66 8.90 -8.01 -17.39
CA ILE A 66 9.78 -8.12 -18.55
C ILE A 66 10.79 -9.26 -18.44
N PHE A 67 10.79 -10.03 -17.34
CA PHE A 67 11.79 -11.05 -17.01
C PHE A 67 12.03 -12.04 -18.17
N LYS A 68 10.97 -12.41 -18.90
CA LYS A 68 11.07 -13.35 -20.03
C LYS A 68 11.93 -12.84 -21.20
N PHE A 69 12.18 -11.53 -21.26
CA PHE A 69 12.92 -10.87 -22.35
C PHE A 69 14.32 -10.43 -21.92
N PHE A 70 14.55 -10.25 -20.61
CA PHE A 70 15.78 -9.71 -20.02
C PHE A 70 16.10 -10.48 -18.74
N ASP A 71 16.29 -11.79 -18.86
CA ASP A 71 16.36 -12.71 -17.72
C ASP A 71 17.50 -12.34 -16.76
N LYS A 72 18.74 -12.21 -17.25
CA LYS A 72 19.92 -11.92 -16.43
C LYS A 72 19.83 -10.56 -15.73
N GLU A 73 19.42 -9.53 -16.45
CA GLU A 73 19.29 -8.17 -15.92
C GLU A 73 18.18 -8.09 -14.88
N CYS A 74 17.05 -8.74 -15.15
CA CYS A 74 15.95 -8.77 -14.20
C CYS A 74 16.28 -9.62 -12.98
N ASP A 75 16.96 -10.75 -13.14
CA ASP A 75 17.36 -11.63 -12.03
C ASP A 75 18.23 -10.87 -11.03
N PHE A 76 19.24 -10.13 -11.50
CA PHE A 76 20.08 -9.28 -10.66
C PHE A 76 19.27 -8.27 -9.82
N VAL A 77 18.31 -7.58 -10.44
CA VAL A 77 17.47 -6.59 -9.75
C VAL A 77 16.53 -7.28 -8.76
N LEU A 78 15.89 -8.37 -9.17
CA LEU A 78 14.94 -9.12 -8.35
C LEU A 78 15.62 -9.77 -7.14
N ASP A 79 16.85 -10.24 -7.29
CA ASP A 79 17.65 -10.84 -6.22
C ASP A 79 18.05 -9.81 -5.16
N ILE A 80 18.54 -8.64 -5.59
CA ILE A 80 18.87 -7.56 -4.65
C ILE A 80 17.62 -7.14 -3.86
N ILE A 81 16.52 -6.88 -4.56
CA ILE A 81 15.26 -6.51 -3.89
C ILE A 81 14.78 -7.65 -2.98
N GLY A 82 14.91 -8.91 -3.40
CA GLY A 82 14.61 -10.10 -2.60
C GLY A 82 15.37 -10.12 -1.28
N GLN A 83 16.67 -9.86 -1.31
CA GLN A 83 17.51 -9.77 -0.10
C GLN A 83 17.06 -8.64 0.84
N VAL A 84 16.71 -7.47 0.29
CA VAL A 84 16.14 -6.35 1.08
C VAL A 84 14.84 -6.78 1.79
N TYR A 85 13.98 -7.53 1.12
CA TYR A 85 12.77 -8.09 1.73
C TYR A 85 13.07 -9.15 2.79
N MET A 86 14.11 -9.97 2.61
CA MET A 86 14.56 -10.93 3.63
C MET A 86 15.06 -10.19 4.88
N HIS A 87 15.78 -9.09 4.72
CA HIS A 87 16.21 -8.23 5.83
C HIS A 87 15.01 -7.61 6.57
N ASP A 88 13.99 -7.14 5.84
CA ASP A 88 12.78 -6.58 6.46
C ASP A 88 11.98 -7.65 7.22
N ALA A 89 11.89 -8.87 6.67
CA ALA A 89 11.28 -10.02 7.34
C ALA A 89 12.06 -10.40 8.61
N HIS A 90 13.39 -10.33 8.57
CA HIS A 90 14.23 -10.53 9.75
C HIS A 90 13.91 -9.51 10.85
N CYS A 91 13.91 -8.21 10.53
CA CYS A 91 13.55 -7.13 11.46
C CYS A 91 12.17 -7.37 12.10
N LYS A 92 11.17 -7.77 11.30
CA LYS A 92 9.82 -8.11 11.78
C LYS A 92 9.82 -9.30 12.73
N SER A 93 10.54 -10.37 12.40
CA SER A 93 10.63 -11.56 13.25
C SER A 93 11.27 -11.27 14.61
N LYS A 94 12.24 -10.35 14.64
CA LYS A 94 12.91 -9.89 15.86
C LYS A 94 12.15 -8.79 16.60
N LYS A 95 11.02 -8.31 16.05
CA LYS A 95 10.21 -7.22 16.59
C LYS A 95 11.01 -5.93 16.85
N TYR A 96 11.88 -5.58 15.90
CA TYR A 96 12.66 -4.34 15.99
C TYR A 96 11.75 -3.12 16.06
N THR A 97 12.15 -2.13 16.87
CA THR A 97 11.52 -0.80 16.86
C THR A 97 11.76 -0.11 15.50
N PRO A 98 10.98 0.94 15.17
CA PRO A 98 11.21 1.73 13.96
C PRO A 98 12.66 2.16 13.73
N ASP A 99 13.35 2.59 14.79
CA ASP A 99 14.76 3.04 14.74
C ASP A 99 15.74 1.88 14.61
N GLN A 100 15.53 0.78 15.34
CA GLN A 100 16.36 -0.42 15.21
C GLN A 100 16.27 -1.01 13.79
N ARG A 101 15.06 -1.02 13.23
CA ARG A 101 14.81 -1.44 11.85
C ARG A 101 15.51 -0.50 10.86
N LEU A 102 15.43 0.81 11.05
CA LEU A 102 16.12 1.80 10.22
C LEU A 102 17.64 1.56 10.23
N PHE A 103 18.24 1.46 11.41
CA PHE A 103 19.66 1.20 11.58
C PHE A 103 20.07 -0.11 10.89
N TYR A 104 19.32 -1.19 11.12
CA TYR A 104 19.59 -2.48 10.48
C TYR A 104 19.56 -2.40 8.95
N HIS A 105 18.56 -1.72 8.38
CA HIS A 105 18.50 -1.53 6.93
C HIS A 105 19.62 -0.63 6.41
N GLN A 106 20.04 0.40 7.16
CA GLN A 106 21.21 1.20 6.80
C GLN A 106 22.49 0.34 6.77
N THR A 107 22.66 -0.58 7.72
CA THR A 107 23.83 -1.46 7.76
C THR A 107 23.81 -2.54 6.67
N HIS A 108 22.66 -3.19 6.43
CA HIS A 108 22.60 -4.40 5.61
C HIS A 108 21.96 -4.18 4.24
N SER A 109 20.95 -3.32 4.13
CA SER A 109 20.22 -3.08 2.88
C SER A 109 20.75 -1.89 2.08
N ALA A 110 21.31 -0.87 2.72
CA ALA A 110 21.85 0.29 2.00
C ALA A 110 23.00 -0.09 1.05
N PRO A 111 23.96 -0.97 1.40
CA PRO A 111 24.99 -1.40 0.46
C PRO A 111 24.41 -2.09 -0.78
N LEU A 112 23.42 -2.98 -0.58
CA LEU A 112 22.72 -3.66 -1.67
C LEU A 112 21.99 -2.67 -2.59
N MET A 113 21.27 -1.71 -2.00
CA MET A 113 20.58 -0.67 -2.75
C MET A 113 21.58 0.24 -3.48
N GLN A 114 22.75 0.53 -2.90
CA GLN A 114 23.79 1.30 -3.56
C GLN A 114 24.36 0.55 -4.77
N THR A 115 24.63 -0.75 -4.63
CA THR A 115 25.05 -1.60 -5.75
C THR A 115 24.01 -1.59 -6.87
N LEU A 116 22.72 -1.73 -6.52
CA LEU A 116 21.63 -1.63 -7.49
C LEU A 116 21.57 -0.25 -8.16
N PHE A 117 21.72 0.84 -7.40
CA PHE A 117 21.71 2.20 -7.95
C PHE A 117 22.81 2.39 -8.99
N LEU A 118 24.03 1.97 -8.68
CA LEU A 118 25.17 2.09 -9.59
C LEU A 118 24.94 1.26 -10.84
N TRP A 119 24.47 0.02 -10.69
CA TRP A 119 24.15 -0.84 -11.82
C TRP A 119 23.08 -0.21 -12.74
N LEU A 120 21.99 0.32 -12.16
CA LEU A 120 20.93 0.99 -12.91
C LEU A 120 21.45 2.23 -13.66
N ASN A 121 22.27 3.06 -13.03
CA ASN A 121 22.87 4.23 -13.70
C ASN A 121 23.76 3.80 -14.86
N ASN A 122 24.60 2.78 -14.66
CA ASN A 122 25.50 2.27 -15.69
C ASN A 122 24.74 1.76 -16.92
N GLN A 123 23.51 1.24 -16.76
CA GLN A 123 22.70 0.82 -17.91
C GLN A 123 22.41 1.98 -18.88
N LEU A 124 22.21 3.19 -18.35
CA LEU A 124 21.90 4.38 -19.15
C LEU A 124 23.15 5.18 -19.53
N VAL A 125 24.12 5.34 -18.62
CA VAL A 125 25.32 6.14 -18.85
C VAL A 125 26.23 5.52 -19.93
N TYR A 126 26.28 4.19 -20.01
CA TYR A 126 27.09 3.47 -20.97
C TYR A 126 26.27 2.89 -22.13
N ASP A 127 25.02 3.34 -22.31
CA ASP A 127 24.11 2.87 -23.36
C ASP A 127 24.01 1.33 -23.46
N LEU A 128 24.06 0.63 -22.33
CA LEU A 128 23.99 -0.84 -22.29
C LEU A 128 22.57 -1.35 -22.55
N THR A 129 21.57 -0.49 -22.38
CA THR A 129 20.18 -0.79 -22.74
C THR A 129 19.56 0.35 -23.50
N GLU A 130 18.76 0.02 -24.51
CA GLU A 130 17.98 1.02 -25.25
C GLU A 130 16.90 1.60 -24.35
N GLU A 131 16.89 2.93 -24.22
CA GLU A 131 16.03 3.66 -23.30
C GLU A 131 14.53 3.39 -23.46
N ASN A 132 14.09 3.12 -24.69
CA ASN A 132 12.67 2.99 -25.04
C ASN A 132 12.17 1.54 -24.94
N ASN A 133 13.07 0.57 -24.74
CA ASN A 133 12.68 -0.81 -24.56
C ASN A 133 12.13 -1.05 -23.12
N GLY A 134 11.60 -2.25 -22.86
CA GLY A 134 11.01 -2.58 -21.56
C GLY A 134 11.99 -2.45 -20.39
N LEU A 135 13.26 -2.80 -20.58
CA LEU A 135 14.31 -2.69 -19.57
C LEU A 135 14.69 -1.24 -19.31
N GLY A 136 15.00 -0.46 -20.34
CA GLY A 136 15.31 0.97 -20.26
C GLY A 136 14.21 1.76 -19.57
N GLN A 137 12.94 1.51 -19.89
CA GLN A 137 11.81 2.15 -19.20
C GLN A 137 11.73 1.77 -17.71
N SER A 138 12.02 0.51 -17.36
CA SER A 138 12.02 0.03 -15.97
C SER A 138 13.17 0.62 -15.15
N VAL A 139 14.35 0.71 -15.75
CA VAL A 139 15.54 1.37 -15.19
C VAL A 139 15.26 2.86 -14.94
N LYS A 140 14.78 3.58 -15.96
CA LYS A 140 14.39 5.00 -15.84
C LYS A 140 13.38 5.22 -14.73
N TYR A 141 12.38 4.34 -14.60
CA TYR A 141 11.41 4.44 -13.52
C TYR A 141 12.04 4.32 -12.13
N MET A 142 12.93 3.35 -11.91
CA MET A 142 13.57 3.20 -10.60
C MET A 142 14.48 4.38 -10.28
N LEU A 143 15.28 4.85 -11.24
CA LEU A 143 16.19 5.99 -11.05
C LEU A 143 15.41 7.28 -10.77
N ARG A 144 14.37 7.58 -11.57
CA ARG A 144 13.53 8.77 -11.39
C ARG A 144 12.89 8.83 -10.00
N ASN A 145 12.53 7.67 -9.45
CA ASN A 145 11.83 7.57 -8.17
C ASN A 145 12.73 7.10 -7.03
N TRP A 146 14.05 7.06 -7.23
CA TRP A 146 14.99 6.38 -6.34
C TRP A 146 14.88 6.86 -4.89
N ARG A 147 14.82 8.18 -4.69
CA ARG A 147 14.64 8.79 -3.38
C ARG A 147 13.39 8.23 -2.70
N MET A 148 12.24 8.25 -3.36
CA MET A 148 10.98 7.80 -2.74
C MET A 148 10.94 6.28 -2.52
N LEU A 149 11.56 5.48 -3.39
CA LEU A 149 11.65 4.01 -3.26
C LEU A 149 12.60 3.57 -2.12
N THR A 150 13.52 4.45 -1.70
CA THR A 150 14.51 4.18 -0.65
C THR A 150 14.22 4.90 0.67
N THR A 151 13.01 5.43 0.86
CA THR A 151 12.65 6.18 2.09
C THR A 151 12.85 5.37 3.38
N PHE A 152 12.71 4.04 3.32
CA PHE A 152 12.99 3.13 4.45
C PHE A 152 14.43 3.17 4.98
N LEU A 153 15.38 3.72 4.20
CA LEU A 153 16.78 3.91 4.61
C LEU A 153 17.02 5.26 5.31
N ARG A 154 16.02 6.15 5.34
CA ARG A 154 16.15 7.51 5.88
C ARG A 154 15.12 7.86 6.95
N VAL A 155 13.96 7.20 6.96
CA VAL A 155 12.85 7.52 7.86
C VAL A 155 12.49 6.29 8.69
N ALA A 156 12.54 6.43 10.01
CA ALA A 156 12.15 5.39 10.95
C ALA A 156 10.69 4.99 10.71
N GLY A 157 10.43 3.68 10.64
CA GLY A 157 9.08 3.15 10.44
C GLY A 157 8.54 3.21 9.02
N ALA A 158 9.25 3.81 8.06
CA ALA A 158 8.81 3.80 6.66
C ALA A 158 8.81 2.36 6.09
N PRO A 159 7.67 1.86 5.59
CA PRO A 159 7.55 0.50 5.09
C PRO A 159 8.21 0.34 3.71
N LEU A 160 8.60 -0.90 3.35
CA LEU A 160 9.08 -1.21 1.99
C LEU A 160 7.96 -1.17 0.95
N ASP A 161 6.74 -1.56 1.34
CA ASP A 161 5.58 -1.57 0.47
C ASP A 161 4.29 -1.22 1.22
N ASN A 162 3.27 -0.91 0.43
CA ASN A 162 1.92 -0.66 0.92
C ASN A 162 0.94 -1.74 0.42
N ASN A 163 1.40 -2.98 0.27
CA ASN A 163 0.59 -4.04 -0.32
C ASN A 163 -0.70 -4.34 0.46
N TRP A 164 -0.69 -4.10 1.79
CA TRP A 164 -1.90 -4.26 2.60
C TRP A 164 -2.95 -3.20 2.26
N ALA A 165 -2.61 -1.91 2.20
CA ALA A 165 -3.61 -0.90 1.85
C ALA A 165 -4.01 -0.98 0.38
N GLU A 166 -3.08 -1.30 -0.52
CA GLU A 166 -3.44 -1.61 -1.91
C GLU A 166 -4.50 -2.72 -1.97
N ARG A 167 -4.32 -3.79 -1.18
CA ARG A 167 -5.30 -4.88 -1.08
C ARG A 167 -6.61 -4.42 -0.45
N ALA A 168 -6.58 -3.67 0.64
CA ALA A 168 -7.78 -3.19 1.33
C ALA A 168 -8.59 -2.25 0.45
N ILE A 169 -7.92 -1.31 -0.20
CA ILE A 169 -8.62 -0.42 -1.10
C ILE A 169 -9.10 -1.26 -2.30
N LYS A 170 -8.36 -2.30 -2.78
CA LYS A 170 -8.71 -3.17 -3.94
C LYS A 170 -10.14 -3.71 -3.92
N ILE A 171 -10.78 -3.85 -2.77
CA ILE A 171 -12.20 -4.22 -2.70
C ILE A 171 -13.12 -3.09 -3.18
N VAL A 172 -12.87 -1.82 -2.84
CA VAL A 172 -13.72 -0.66 -3.19
C VAL A 172 -13.89 -0.47 -4.72
N ILE A 173 -12.82 -0.25 -5.51
CA ILE A 173 -12.89 -0.32 -7.01
C ILE A 173 -13.52 -1.63 -7.51
N ARG A 174 -13.27 -2.81 -6.92
CA ARG A 174 -13.94 -4.03 -7.40
C ARG A 174 -15.46 -3.91 -7.24
N HIS A 175 -15.91 -3.41 -6.09
CA HIS A 175 -17.31 -3.10 -5.84
C HIS A 175 -17.85 -2.07 -6.84
N ARG A 176 -17.17 -0.92 -7.01
CA ARG A 176 -17.55 0.11 -7.99
C ARG A 176 -17.64 -0.42 -9.42
N ARG A 177 -16.74 -1.32 -9.82
CA ARG A 177 -16.74 -1.93 -11.15
C ARG A 177 -17.91 -2.91 -11.33
N ASN A 178 -18.33 -3.57 -10.25
CA ASN A 178 -19.44 -4.53 -10.28
C ASN A 178 -20.81 -3.86 -10.05
N SER A 179 -20.85 -2.67 -9.47
CA SER A 179 -22.04 -1.85 -9.24
C SER A 179 -21.98 -0.61 -10.12
N LEU A 180 -22.22 -0.78 -11.42
CA LEU A 180 -22.03 0.29 -12.42
C LEU A 180 -22.97 1.49 -12.23
N PHE A 181 -24.15 1.29 -11.60
CA PHE A 181 -25.15 2.32 -11.43
C PHE A 181 -25.86 2.21 -10.08
N TYR A 182 -26.02 3.35 -9.41
CA TYR A 182 -26.98 3.54 -8.33
C TYR A 182 -28.05 4.52 -8.79
N ARG A 183 -29.33 4.21 -8.56
CA ARG A 183 -30.46 5.06 -8.98
C ARG A 183 -30.51 6.40 -8.23
N THR A 184 -30.04 6.41 -6.98
CA THR A 184 -30.02 7.59 -6.10
C THR A 184 -28.74 7.62 -5.28
N SER A 185 -28.31 8.81 -4.85
CA SER A 185 -27.16 8.96 -3.95
C SER A 185 -27.36 8.24 -2.62
N HIS A 186 -28.60 8.21 -2.12
CA HIS A 186 -28.94 7.46 -0.92
C HIS A 186 -28.76 5.94 -1.12
N GLY A 187 -29.18 5.41 -2.27
CA GLY A 187 -28.94 4.00 -2.60
C GLY A 187 -27.46 3.65 -2.70
N ALA A 188 -26.64 4.59 -3.19
CA ALA A 188 -25.18 4.44 -3.19
C ALA A 188 -24.62 4.37 -1.76
N GLN A 189 -25.04 5.28 -0.87
CA GLN A 189 -24.62 5.28 0.54
C GLN A 189 -24.98 3.97 1.26
N VAL A 190 -26.17 3.44 1.03
CA VAL A 190 -26.59 2.14 1.58
C VAL A 190 -25.72 1.01 1.03
N GLY A 191 -25.44 1.01 -0.27
CA GLY A 191 -24.55 0.03 -0.90
C GLY A 191 -23.13 0.07 -0.32
N ASP A 192 -22.58 1.26 -0.13
CA ASP A 192 -21.26 1.46 0.47
C ASP A 192 -21.21 1.00 1.94
N CYS A 193 -22.27 1.28 2.71
CA CYS A 193 -22.39 0.80 4.10
C CYS A 193 -22.42 -0.74 4.18
N LEU A 194 -23.28 -1.37 3.37
CA LEU A 194 -23.37 -2.84 3.31
C LEU A 194 -22.03 -3.47 2.89
N MET A 195 -21.36 -2.87 1.90
CA MET A 195 -20.03 -3.32 1.50
C MET A 195 -19.03 -3.23 2.66
N GLY A 196 -19.03 -2.10 3.39
CA GLY A 196 -18.18 -1.90 4.57
C GLY A 196 -18.40 -2.98 5.63
N ILE A 197 -19.66 -3.32 5.92
CA ILE A 197 -20.02 -4.39 6.87
C ILE A 197 -19.53 -5.75 6.38
N ILE A 198 -19.83 -6.11 5.11
CA ILE A 198 -19.43 -7.40 4.53
C ILE A 198 -17.91 -7.57 4.59
N TYR A 199 -17.16 -6.53 4.21
CA TYR A 199 -15.71 -6.60 4.25
C TYR A 199 -15.15 -6.64 5.67
N THR A 200 -15.77 -5.93 6.62
CA THR A 200 -15.43 -6.03 8.04
C THR A 200 -15.63 -7.46 8.56
N CYS A 201 -16.74 -8.12 8.19
CA CYS A 201 -16.95 -9.54 8.50
C CYS A 201 -15.84 -10.41 7.91
N GLN A 202 -15.48 -10.20 6.64
CA GLN A 202 -14.41 -10.94 5.98
C GLN A 202 -13.05 -10.76 6.68
N GLN A 203 -12.69 -9.54 7.11
CA GLN A 203 -11.44 -9.29 7.85
C GLN A 203 -11.40 -9.97 9.22
N ASN A 204 -12.57 -10.23 9.81
CA ASN A 204 -12.72 -10.91 11.10
C ASN A 204 -13.00 -12.42 10.96
N ASN A 205 -12.88 -12.99 9.75
CA ASN A 205 -13.21 -14.39 9.46
C ASN A 205 -14.65 -14.80 9.85
N VAL A 206 -15.59 -13.86 9.69
CA VAL A 206 -17.01 -14.02 10.02
C VAL A 206 -17.81 -14.17 8.73
N ASN A 207 -18.78 -15.10 8.73
CA ASN A 207 -19.70 -15.24 7.61
C ASN A 207 -20.63 -14.01 7.57
N ALA A 208 -20.50 -13.18 6.54
CA ALA A 208 -21.26 -11.94 6.42
C ALA A 208 -22.78 -12.17 6.32
N PHE A 209 -23.22 -13.25 5.67
CA PHE A 209 -24.65 -13.56 5.55
C PHE A 209 -25.24 -13.95 6.91
N ASP A 210 -24.55 -14.82 7.65
CA ASP A 210 -24.93 -15.19 9.02
C ASP A 210 -25.00 -13.98 9.94
N TYR A 211 -23.96 -13.13 9.90
CA TYR A 211 -23.92 -11.89 10.67
C TYR A 211 -25.09 -10.95 10.34
N LEU A 212 -25.32 -10.66 9.05
CA LEU A 212 -26.41 -9.78 8.61
C LEU A 212 -27.78 -10.31 9.02
N ASN A 213 -27.99 -11.64 8.92
CA ASN A 213 -29.23 -12.28 9.36
C ASN A 213 -29.42 -12.14 10.87
N THR A 214 -28.34 -12.36 11.63
CA THR A 214 -28.34 -12.30 13.09
C THR A 214 -28.67 -10.89 13.60
N ILE A 215 -27.99 -9.85 13.07
CA ILE A 215 -28.29 -8.47 13.48
C ILE A 215 -29.70 -8.02 13.04
N GLN A 216 -30.23 -8.59 11.95
CA GLN A 216 -31.59 -8.31 11.50
C GLN A 216 -32.64 -8.92 12.44
N ARG A 217 -32.44 -10.16 12.91
CA ARG A 217 -33.32 -10.81 13.90
C ARG A 217 -33.30 -10.06 15.23
N HIS A 218 -32.11 -9.66 15.68
CA HIS A 218 -31.94 -8.96 16.95
C HIS A 218 -31.91 -7.43 16.82
N ALA A 219 -32.60 -6.85 15.83
CA ALA A 219 -32.50 -5.43 15.49
C ALA A 219 -32.75 -4.48 16.67
N ILE A 220 -33.68 -4.83 17.59
CA ILE A 220 -33.97 -4.05 18.79
C ILE A 220 -32.76 -4.04 19.74
N SER A 221 -32.18 -5.21 20.00
CA SER A 221 -31.01 -5.35 20.87
C SER A 221 -29.76 -4.71 20.26
N VAL A 222 -29.60 -4.81 18.94
CA VAL A 222 -28.54 -4.14 18.18
C VAL A 222 -28.68 -2.63 18.29
N ALA A 223 -29.89 -2.09 18.11
CA ALA A 223 -30.13 -0.65 18.22
C ALA A 223 -29.88 -0.11 19.64
N ALA A 224 -30.16 -0.92 20.66
CA ALA A 224 -29.92 -0.55 22.06
C ALA A 224 -28.43 -0.54 22.42
N ASN A 225 -27.64 -1.51 21.94
CA ASN A 225 -26.22 -1.66 22.31
C ASN A 225 -25.35 -2.12 21.13
N PRO A 226 -25.14 -1.30 20.09
CA PRO A 226 -24.51 -1.73 18.84
C PRO A 226 -23.07 -2.27 19.00
N ASP A 227 -22.33 -1.79 20.00
CA ASP A 227 -20.95 -2.21 20.27
C ASP A 227 -20.84 -3.70 20.65
N LEU A 228 -21.93 -4.31 21.14
CA LEU A 228 -22.02 -5.73 21.45
C LEU A 228 -22.32 -6.59 20.21
N TRP A 229 -22.75 -5.98 19.11
CA TRP A 229 -23.21 -6.69 17.93
C TRP A 229 -22.27 -6.52 16.74
N LEU A 230 -20.98 -6.25 17.00
CA LEU A 230 -19.98 -6.10 15.96
C LEU A 230 -19.55 -7.48 15.42
N PRO A 231 -18.99 -7.55 14.20
CA PRO A 231 -18.66 -8.84 13.58
C PRO A 231 -17.78 -9.76 14.44
N TRP A 232 -16.92 -9.20 15.28
CA TRP A 232 -15.99 -9.97 16.13
C TRP A 232 -16.54 -10.39 17.50
N ASN A 233 -17.70 -9.90 17.93
CA ASN A 233 -18.26 -10.21 19.26
C ASN A 233 -19.75 -10.59 19.28
N TYR A 234 -20.49 -10.43 18.18
CA TYR A 234 -21.94 -10.69 18.15
C TYR A 234 -22.34 -12.10 18.62
N LYS A 235 -21.52 -13.13 18.34
CA LYS A 235 -21.83 -14.52 18.71
C LYS A 235 -21.87 -14.76 20.22
N GLN A 236 -21.03 -14.05 20.98
CA GLN A 236 -21.03 -14.14 22.44
C GLN A 236 -22.35 -13.60 22.99
N ASN A 237 -22.77 -12.45 22.47
CA ASN A 237 -24.02 -11.82 22.88
C ASN A 237 -25.26 -12.62 22.49
N VAL A 238 -25.25 -13.29 21.33
CA VAL A 238 -26.34 -14.22 20.97
C VAL A 238 -26.46 -15.37 21.98
N ALA A 239 -25.33 -15.94 22.41
CA ALA A 239 -25.31 -17.05 23.36
C ALA A 239 -25.77 -16.65 24.78
N GLU A 240 -25.60 -15.38 25.14
CA GLU A 240 -25.97 -14.82 26.45
C GLU A 240 -27.43 -14.35 26.52
N LEU A 241 -28.15 -14.28 25.39
CA LEU A 241 -29.56 -13.90 25.38
C LEU A 241 -30.45 -15.01 25.95
N PRO A 242 -31.51 -14.68 26.72
CA PRO A 242 -32.49 -15.66 27.18
C PRO A 242 -33.23 -16.31 25.99
N GLU A 243 -33.62 -17.59 26.08
CA GLU A 243 -34.20 -18.41 24.98
C GLU A 243 -35.36 -17.71 24.22
N LEU A 244 -36.18 -16.91 24.91
CA LEU A 244 -37.29 -16.16 24.30
C LEU A 244 -36.82 -15.03 23.36
N ALA A 245 -35.63 -14.48 23.56
CA ALA A 245 -35.03 -13.45 22.71
C ALA A 245 -34.20 -14.04 21.55
N GLN A 246 -33.93 -15.35 21.56
CA GLN A 246 -33.23 -16.06 20.49
C GLN A 246 -34.17 -16.51 19.35
N ALA A 247 -35.48 -16.63 19.64
CA ALA A 247 -36.51 -17.11 18.71
C ALA A 247 -37.30 -16.02 17.97
N ALA A 248 -37.00 -14.73 18.23
CA ALA A 248 -37.56 -13.56 17.55
C ALA A 248 -36.60 -13.07 16.45
#